data_AF-A0A519MW80-F1
#
_entry.id   AF-A0A519MW80-F1
#
_cell.length_a   1.000
_cell.length_b   1.000
_cell.length_c   1.000
_cell.angle_alpha   90.00
_cell.angle_beta   90.00
_cell.angle_gamma   90.00
#
_symmetry.space_group_name_H-M   'P 1'
#
loop_
_entity.id
_entity.type
_entity.pdbx_description
1 polymer ?
#
loop_
_entity_poly.entity_id
_entity_poly.type
_entity_poly.pdbx_seq_one_letter_code
_entity_poly.pdbx_strand_id
1 'polypeptide(L)' 'MKSRAVLYFILINLLCFGVYGQQKVSATKLFDVADGLPQSYVSGLVQDRQGFVWIATRDGL' A
#
# COMPACT_ATOMS: atom_id res chain seq x y z
N MET A 1 41.83 14.99 -16.73
CA MET A 1 40.43 14.86 -17.21
C MET A 1 39.77 13.53 -16.84
N LYS A 2 40.44 12.38 -16.97
CA LYS A 2 39.86 11.05 -16.70
C LYS A 2 39.40 10.83 -15.23
N SER A 3 40.14 11.36 -14.25
CA SER A 3 39.85 11.15 -12.82
C SER A 3 38.57 11.84 -12.33
N ARG A 4 38.16 12.95 -12.94
CA ARG A 4 36.90 13.65 -12.60
C ARG A 4 35.67 12.87 -13.07
N ALA A 5 35.76 12.25 -14.25
CA ALA A 5 34.69 11.42 -14.80
C ALA A 5 34.42 10.17 -13.93
N VAL A 6 35.48 9.54 -13.42
CA VAL A 6 35.37 8.38 -12.51
C VAL A 6 34.68 8.77 -11.21
N LEU A 7 35.00 9.94 -10.66
CA LEU A 7 34.36 10.47 -9.46
C LEU A 7 32.85 10.68 -9.63
N TYR A 8 32.42 11.25 -10.76
CA TYR A 8 30.99 11.39 -11.06
C TYR A 8 30.28 10.05 -11.24
N PHE A 9 30.93 9.07 -11.86
CA PHE A 9 30.37 7.73 -12.04
C PHE A 9 30.16 6.99 -10.71
N ILE A 10 31.11 7.14 -9.77
CA ILE A 10 31.01 6.60 -8.41
C ILE A 10 29.88 7.31 -7.63
N LEU A 11 29.81 8.65 -7.72
CA LEU A 11 28.74 9.45 -7.09
C LEU A 11 27.35 9.06 -7.58
N ILE A 12 27.18 8.86 -8.89
CA ILE A 12 25.92 8.42 -9.50
C ILE A 12 25.52 7.03 -8.98
N ASN A 13 26.44 6.08 -8.93
CA ASN A 13 26.15 4.74 -8.39
C ASN A 13 25.73 4.83 -6.92
N LEU A 14 26.46 5.58 -6.10
CA LEU A 14 26.14 5.81 -4.68
C LEU A 14 24.75 6.43 -4.47
N LEU A 15 24.35 7.37 -5.33
CA LEU A 15 23.02 8.00 -5.26
C LEU A 15 21.88 7.05 -5.68
N CYS A 16 22.16 6.06 -6.54
CA CYS A 16 21.16 5.12 -7.06
C CYS A 16 20.96 3.87 -6.18
N PHE A 17 21.84 3.57 -5.22
CA PHE A 17 21.77 2.35 -4.39
C PHE A 17 20.57 2.30 -3.42
N GLY A 18 19.87 3.42 -3.18
CA GLY A 18 18.81 3.50 -2.16
C GLY A 18 17.40 3.09 -2.61
N VAL A 19 17.18 2.79 -3.90
CA VAL A 19 15.83 2.51 -4.42
C VAL A 19 15.57 1.00 -4.47
N TYR A 20 15.47 0.39 -3.29
CA TYR A 20 14.87 -0.94 -3.17
C TYR A 20 13.35 -0.78 -3.21
N GLY A 21 12.77 -0.89 -4.40
CA GLY A 21 11.32 -0.86 -4.64
C GLY A 21 10.58 -2.11 -4.14
N GLN A 22 11.02 -2.75 -3.06
CA GLN A 22 10.25 -3.83 -2.46
C GLN A 22 9.05 -3.20 -1.75
N GLN A 23 7.89 -3.36 -2.39
CA GLN A 23 6.60 -3.06 -1.79
C GLN A 23 6.48 -3.95 -0.55
N LYS A 24 6.72 -3.36 0.63
CA LYS A 24 6.54 -4.03 1.92
C LYS A 24 5.14 -4.62 1.89
N VAL A 25 5.04 -5.94 1.81
CA VAL A 25 3.76 -6.64 1.80
C VAL A 25 3.07 -6.20 3.09
N SER A 26 2.13 -5.26 2.95
CA SER A 26 1.39 -4.76 4.08
C SER A 26 0.54 -5.93 4.54
N ALA A 27 0.70 -6.33 5.80
CA ALA A 27 -0.14 -7.37 6.36
C ALA A 27 -1.60 -6.95 6.17
N THR A 28 -2.35 -7.71 5.36
CA THR A 28 -3.77 -7.46 5.16
C THR A 28 -4.46 -7.67 6.50
N LYS A 29 -5.06 -6.60 7.04
CA LYS A 29 -5.93 -6.74 8.20
C LYS A 29 -7.22 -7.41 7.76
N LEU A 30 -7.55 -8.53 8.40
CA LEU A 30 -8.87 -9.17 8.25
C LEU A 30 -9.86 -8.41 9.14
N PHE A 31 -11.07 -8.21 8.63
CA PHE A 31 -12.22 -7.76 9.39
C PHE A 31 -13.29 -8.84 9.30
N ASP A 32 -13.84 -9.26 10.43
CA ASP A 32 -14.93 -10.22 10.50
C ASP A 32 -16.00 -9.73 11.49
N VAL A 33 -16.99 -10.56 11.79
CA VAL A 33 -18.07 -10.23 12.73
C VAL A 33 -17.56 -9.81 14.11
N ALA A 34 -16.44 -10.39 14.56
CA ALA A 34 -15.79 -10.01 15.81
C ALA A 34 -15.25 -8.56 15.81
N ASP A 35 -14.98 -7.99 14.64
CA ASP A 35 -14.51 -6.62 14.47
C ASP A 35 -15.66 -5.62 14.25
N GLY A 36 -16.91 -6.08 14.28
CA GLY A 36 -18.11 -5.26 14.10
C GLY A 36 -18.71 -5.30 12.70
N LEU A 37 -18.24 -6.17 11.81
CA LEU A 37 -18.91 -6.40 10.53
C LEU A 37 -20.26 -7.11 10.80
N PRO A 38 -21.40 -6.66 10.22
CA PRO A 38 -22.69 -7.26 10.51
C PRO A 38 -22.77 -8.77 10.21
N GLN A 39 -22.08 -9.24 9.16
CA GLN A 39 -21.92 -10.66 8.81
C GLN A 39 -20.68 -10.83 7.91
N SER A 40 -20.30 -12.06 7.52
CA SER A 40 -19.05 -12.29 6.76
C SER A 40 -19.17 -12.25 5.21
N TYR A 41 -20.37 -12.30 4.64
CA TYR A 41 -20.60 -12.21 3.18
C TYR A 41 -20.85 -10.77 2.71
N VAL A 42 -19.82 -10.17 2.11
CA VAL A 42 -19.88 -8.84 1.50
C VAL A 42 -20.39 -8.91 0.06
N SER A 43 -21.42 -8.15 -0.27
CA SER A 43 -22.00 -8.06 -1.61
C SER A 43 -21.57 -6.79 -2.37
N GLY A 44 -21.06 -5.78 -1.67
CA GLY A 44 -20.62 -4.53 -2.28
C GLY A 44 -19.74 -3.68 -1.36
N LEU A 45 -18.95 -2.81 -1.97
CA LEU A 45 -18.06 -1.87 -1.28
C LEU A 45 -17.99 -0.56 -2.04
N VAL A 46 -18.11 0.57 -1.35
CA VAL A 46 -17.96 1.91 -1.93
C VAL A 46 -17.28 2.85 -0.95
N GLN A 47 -16.41 3.73 -1.45
CA GLN A 47 -15.83 4.81 -0.66
C GLN A 47 -16.54 6.12 -0.99
N ASP A 48 -16.92 6.88 0.04
CA ASP A 48 -17.50 8.20 -0.17
C ASP A 48 -16.43 9.29 -0.36
N ARG A 49 -16.87 10.53 -0.58
CA ARG A 49 -15.98 11.68 -0.81
C ARG A 49 -15.20 12.13 0.43
N GLN A 50 -15.65 11.74 1.62
CA GLN A 50 -14.98 12.04 2.89
C GLN A 50 -13.95 10.97 3.25
N GLY A 51 -13.95 9.85 2.53
CA GLY A 51 -13.01 8.77 2.65
C GLY A 51 -13.53 7.58 3.47
N PHE A 52 -14.79 7.60 3.93
CA PHE A 52 -15.38 6.46 4.62
C PHE A 52 -15.71 5.33 3.65
N VAL A 53 -15.52 4.09 4.11
CA VAL A 53 -15.84 2.89 3.35
C VAL A 53 -17.16 2.33 3.85
N TRP A 54 -18.10 2.19 2.92
CA TRP A 54 -19.42 1.62 3.13
C TRP A 54 -19.44 0.20 2.57
N ILE A 55 -19.89 -0.75 3.38
CA ILE A 55 -19.84 -2.19 3.07
C ILE A 55 -21.27 -2.73 3.07
N ALA A 56 -21.72 -3.23 1.92
CA ALA A 56 -23.02 -3.89 1.84
C ALA A 56 -22.87 -5.37 2.25
N THR A 57 -23.62 -5.76 3.26
CA THR A 57 -23.69 -7.14 3.74
C THR A 57 -25.09 -7.74 3.47
N ARG A 58 -25.23 -9.06 3.57
CA ARG A 58 -26.57 -9.69 3.44
C ARG A 58 -27.55 -9.32 4.55
N ASP A 59 -27.05 -8.86 5.70
CA ASP A 59 -27.87 -8.52 6.86
C ASP A 59 -28.05 -7.00 7.04
N GLY A 60 -27.58 -6.20 6.07
CA GLY A 60 -27.71 -4.74 6.10
C GLY A 60 -26.47 -4.00 5.61
N LEU A 61 -26.55 -2.67 5.71
CA LEU A 61 -25.42 -1.74 5.58
C LEU A 61 -24.79 -1.51 6.94
#